data_AF-A0A529L0U5-F1
#
_entry.id   AF-A0A529L0U5-F1
#
_cell.length_a   1.000
_cell.length_b   1.000
_cell.length_c   1.000
_cell.angle_alpha   90.00
_cell.angle_beta   90.00
_cell.angle_gamma   90.00
#
_symmetry.space_group_name_H-M   'P 1'
#
loop_
_entity.id
_entity.type
_entity.pdbx_description
1 polymer ?
#
loop_
_entity_poly.entity_id
_entity_poly.type
_entity_poly.pdbx_seq_one_letter_code
_entity_poly.pdbx_strand_id
1 'polypeptide(L)'
;AKDVVTYGSARWAVRREIEAAGLLGADGVVLGRYHRHYLRHDGPEHVLCFAPTRSGKGVGLVVPSLLTWPGSAIVHDIKGENWQITAGFRSLHGRVLLFDPTNSKSSAYNPLLEVRRGEWEVRDVQNIADILVDPEGSLEKRNHWEKTSHALLVGAILHVLYA
;
A
#
# COMPACT_ATOMS: atom_id res chain seq x y z
N ALA A 1 18.48 30.34 -8.11
CA ALA A 1 17.60 30.68 -6.97
C ALA A 1 18.06 32.02 -6.42
N LYS A 2 17.20 33.05 -6.35
CA LYS A 2 17.62 34.44 -6.09
C LYS A 2 17.55 34.90 -4.63
N ASP A 3 17.01 34.10 -3.71
CA ASP A 3 16.91 34.46 -2.30
C ASP A 3 17.34 33.27 -1.42
N VAL A 4 18.64 33.18 -1.12
CA VAL A 4 19.17 32.24 -0.13
C VAL A 4 19.32 32.99 1.18
N VAL A 5 18.48 32.65 2.15
CA VAL A 5 18.58 33.12 3.54
C VAL A 5 19.27 32.05 4.38
N THR A 6 19.98 32.47 5.44
CA THR A 6 20.88 31.67 6.28
C THR A 6 20.30 30.34 6.82
N TYR A 7 18.98 30.19 6.85
CA TYR A 7 18.26 29.02 7.37
C TYR A 7 17.52 28.20 6.30
N GLY A 8 17.80 28.43 5.02
CA GLY A 8 17.15 27.76 3.89
C GLY A 8 16.13 28.64 3.16
N SER A 9 15.72 28.19 1.98
CA SER A 9 14.81 28.92 1.08
C SER A 9 13.36 28.38 1.10
N ALA A 10 13.04 27.51 2.07
CA ALA A 10 11.70 26.94 2.20
C ALA A 10 10.68 28.03 2.52
N ARG A 11 9.62 28.08 1.71
CA ARG A 11 8.49 28.99 1.88
C ARG A 11 7.23 28.35 1.33
N TRP A 12 6.07 28.95 1.64
CA TRP A 12 4.83 28.57 1.00
C TRP A 12 4.92 28.78 -0.53
N ALA A 13 4.44 27.79 -1.26
CA ALA A 13 4.37 27.84 -2.71
C ALA A 13 3.32 28.88 -3.15
N VAL A 14 3.63 29.62 -4.22
CA VAL A 14 2.64 30.48 -4.88
C VAL A 14 1.89 29.68 -5.94
N ARG A 15 0.72 30.16 -6.36
CA ARG A 15 -0.14 29.47 -7.33
C ARG A 15 0.60 28.95 -8.58
N ARG A 16 1.46 29.78 -9.18
CA ARG A 16 2.25 29.40 -10.37
C ARG A 16 3.16 28.20 -10.11
N GLU A 17 3.70 28.07 -8.90
CA GLU A 17 4.57 26.94 -8.53
C GLU A 17 3.76 25.67 -8.29
N ILE A 18 2.57 25.80 -7.70
CA ILE A 18 1.62 24.69 -7.52
C ILE A 18 1.17 24.15 -8.89
N GLU A 19 0.85 25.04 -9.83
CA GLU A 19 0.50 24.69 -11.21
C GLU A 19 1.67 24.03 -11.94
N ALA A 20 2.87 24.61 -11.84
CA ALA A 20 4.07 24.05 -12.45
C ALA A 20 4.44 22.67 -11.87
N ALA A 21 4.11 22.42 -10.60
CA ALA A 21 4.26 21.12 -9.94
C ALA A 21 3.14 20.11 -10.29
N GLY A 22 2.18 20.49 -11.14
CA GLY A 22 1.08 19.61 -11.58
C GLY A 22 0.03 19.31 -10.51
N LEU A 23 0.05 20.02 -9.37
CA LEU A 23 -0.78 19.65 -8.21
C LEU A 23 -2.26 19.99 -8.35
N LEU A 24 -2.65 20.76 -9.38
CA LEU A 24 -4.05 21.14 -9.63
C LEU A 24 -4.76 20.17 -10.60
N GLY A 25 -4.14 19.03 -10.92
CA GLY A 25 -4.71 17.99 -11.77
C GLY A 25 -5.95 17.31 -11.19
N ALA A 26 -6.68 16.61 -12.06
CA ALA A 26 -7.87 15.84 -11.67
C ALA A 26 -7.51 14.50 -11.00
N ASP A 27 -6.38 13.92 -11.39
CA ASP A 27 -5.92 12.60 -10.99
C ASP A 27 -4.91 12.67 -9.83
N GLY A 28 -4.60 11.52 -9.25
CA GLY A 28 -3.64 11.41 -8.16
C GLY A 28 -4.25 11.25 -6.75
N VAL A 29 -3.36 11.03 -5.79
CA VAL A 29 -3.68 10.99 -4.36
C VAL A 29 -3.98 12.40 -3.87
N VAL A 30 -5.06 12.59 -3.11
CA VAL A 30 -5.46 13.88 -2.57
C VAL A 30 -4.51 14.27 -1.42
N LEU A 31 -3.81 15.39 -1.56
CA LEU A 31 -2.90 15.93 -0.54
C LEU A 31 -3.58 16.93 0.39
N GLY A 32 -4.57 17.66 -0.12
CA GLY A 32 -5.22 18.74 0.59
C GLY A 32 -5.97 19.68 -0.35
N ARG A 33 -6.07 20.97 0.03
CA ARG A 33 -6.84 21.96 -0.71
C ARG A 33 -6.14 23.32 -0.74
N TYR A 34 -6.08 23.92 -1.91
CA TYR A 34 -5.66 25.31 -2.13
C TYR A 34 -6.87 26.12 -2.62
N HIS A 35 -7.38 27.01 -1.76
CA HIS A 35 -8.65 27.71 -1.97
C HIS A 35 -9.82 26.78 -2.32
N ARG A 36 -10.25 26.76 -3.58
CA ARG A 36 -11.35 25.93 -4.10
C ARG A 36 -10.86 24.70 -4.88
N HIS A 37 -9.55 24.49 -4.98
CA HIS A 37 -8.94 23.41 -5.76
C HIS A 37 -8.36 22.36 -4.83
N TYR A 38 -8.62 21.09 -5.13
CA TYR A 38 -7.90 19.99 -4.50
C TYR A 38 -6.46 19.97 -5.00
N LEU A 39 -5.53 19.74 -4.07
CA LEU A 39 -4.14 19.44 -4.39
C LEU A 39 -4.01 17.92 -4.52
N ARG A 40 -3.48 17.45 -5.64
CA ARG A 40 -3.28 16.03 -5.90
C ARG A 40 -1.87 15.73 -6.38
N HIS A 41 -1.40 14.54 -6.08
CA HIS A 41 -0.13 14.03 -6.58
C HIS A 41 -0.34 12.76 -7.39
N ASP A 42 -0.01 12.84 -8.68
CA ASP A 42 -0.12 11.76 -9.66
C ASP A 42 1.26 11.29 -10.16
N GLY A 43 2.31 11.59 -9.39
CA GLY A 43 3.68 11.20 -9.69
C GLY A 43 4.02 9.80 -9.17
N PRO A 44 5.16 9.24 -9.58
CA PRO A 44 5.66 7.96 -9.08
C PRO A 44 6.17 8.03 -7.63
N GLU A 45 6.28 9.24 -7.05
CA GLU A 45 6.81 9.43 -5.71
C GLU A 45 5.87 8.94 -4.62
N HIS A 46 6.45 8.57 -3.47
CA HIS A 46 5.68 8.18 -2.29
C HIS A 46 5.19 9.41 -1.51
N VAL A 47 3.96 9.32 -1.01
CA VAL A 47 3.34 10.37 -0.18
C VAL A 47 3.32 9.93 1.28
N LEU A 48 3.95 10.73 2.16
CA LEU A 48 3.89 10.54 3.60
C LEU A 48 2.93 11.57 4.23
N CYS A 49 1.89 11.08 4.92
CA CYS A 49 1.00 11.92 5.72
C CYS A 49 1.36 11.84 7.20
N PHE A 50 1.89 12.93 7.76
CA PHE A 50 2.11 13.07 9.20
C PHE A 50 0.95 13.84 9.83
N ALA A 51 0.08 13.15 10.58
CA ALA A 51 -1.12 13.74 11.13
C ALA A 51 -1.53 13.09 12.48
N PRO A 52 -1.78 13.87 13.56
CA PRO A 52 -2.22 13.34 14.85
C PRO A 52 -3.54 12.57 14.78
N THR A 53 -3.90 11.87 15.86
CA THR A 53 -5.24 11.28 15.96
C THR A 53 -6.31 12.37 15.94
N ARG A 54 -7.48 12.07 15.33
CA ARG A 54 -8.61 13.01 15.19
C ARG A 54 -8.33 14.30 14.39
N SER A 55 -7.21 14.37 13.66
CA SER A 55 -6.87 15.49 12.77
C SER A 55 -7.59 15.46 11.41
N GLY A 56 -8.38 14.42 11.14
CA GLY A 56 -9.12 14.29 9.89
C GLY A 56 -8.36 13.59 8.75
N LYS A 57 -7.20 12.95 8.98
CA LYS A 57 -6.46 12.23 7.91
C LYS A 57 -7.32 11.24 7.10
N GLY A 58 -8.27 10.57 7.76
CA GLY A 58 -9.20 9.65 7.10
C GLY A 58 -10.11 10.36 6.11
N VAL A 59 -10.86 11.36 6.60
CA VAL A 59 -11.86 12.09 5.80
C VAL A 59 -11.27 13.12 4.83
N GLY A 60 -10.07 13.63 5.10
CA GLY A 60 -9.44 14.69 4.31
C GLY A 60 -8.43 14.21 3.27
N LEU A 61 -7.89 12.99 3.43
CA LEU A 61 -6.85 12.45 2.56
C LEU A 61 -7.19 11.03 2.08
N VAL A 62 -7.42 10.09 3.00
CA VAL A 62 -7.56 8.66 2.65
C VAL A 62 -8.85 8.39 1.88
N VAL A 63 -10.02 8.73 2.45
CA VAL A 63 -11.32 8.50 1.82
C VAL A 63 -11.44 9.25 0.48
N PRO A 64 -11.12 10.56 0.39
CA PRO A 64 -11.13 11.25 -0.89
C PRO A 64 -10.25 10.57 -1.94
N SER A 65 -9.04 10.16 -1.57
CA SER A 65 -8.14 9.45 -2.51
C SER A 65 -8.75 8.13 -2.98
N LEU A 66 -9.33 7.32 -2.10
CA LEU A 66 -9.96 6.05 -2.50
C LEU A 66 -11.20 6.22 -3.38
N LEU A 67 -11.88 7.37 -3.29
CA LEU A 67 -13.05 7.72 -4.10
C LEU A 67 -12.69 8.41 -5.42
N THR A 68 -11.46 8.90 -5.61
CA THR A 68 -11.05 9.55 -6.86
C THR A 68 -9.93 8.82 -7.60
N TRP A 69 -9.15 7.98 -6.91
CA TRP A 69 -8.04 7.24 -7.49
C TRP A 69 -8.56 6.20 -8.50
N PRO A 70 -8.22 6.35 -9.80
CA PRO A 70 -8.77 5.51 -10.86
C PRO A 70 -8.13 4.11 -10.90
N GLY A 71 -6.95 3.94 -10.30
CA GLY A 71 -6.20 2.70 -10.32
C GLY A 71 -6.61 1.70 -9.24
N SER A 72 -5.97 0.53 -9.28
CA SER A 72 -6.02 -0.46 -8.20
C SER A 72 -5.46 0.10 -6.90
N ALA A 73 -5.99 -0.38 -5.77
CA ALA A 73 -5.54 0.01 -4.44
C ALA A 73 -5.51 -1.20 -3.52
N ILE A 74 -4.41 -1.35 -2.77
CA ILE A 74 -4.31 -2.26 -1.62
C ILE A 74 -4.35 -1.37 -0.39
N VAL A 75 -5.31 -1.61 0.50
CA VAL A 75 -5.56 -0.74 1.65
C VAL A 75 -5.44 -1.57 2.92
N HIS A 76 -4.45 -1.23 3.75
CA HIS A 76 -4.37 -1.76 5.10
C HIS A 76 -5.34 -1.00 6.01
N ASP A 77 -6.49 -1.59 6.30
CA ASP A 77 -7.60 -0.95 6.99
C ASP A 77 -7.91 -1.63 8.34
N ILE A 78 -7.05 -1.42 9.33
CA ILE A 78 -7.16 -2.03 10.67
C ILE A 78 -8.54 -1.78 11.32
N LYS A 79 -9.21 -0.68 10.98
CA LYS A 79 -10.51 -0.30 11.57
C LYS A 79 -11.72 -0.68 10.72
N GLY A 80 -11.53 -1.04 9.45
CA GLY A 80 -12.61 -1.30 8.50
C GLY A 80 -13.38 -0.06 8.03
N GLU A 81 -12.97 1.16 8.43
CA GLU A 81 -13.67 2.40 8.10
C GLU A 81 -13.57 2.71 6.60
N ASN A 82 -12.41 2.46 5.98
CA ASN A 82 -12.21 2.71 4.56
C ASN A 82 -13.06 1.73 3.73
N TRP A 83 -13.10 0.45 4.13
CA TRP A 83 -13.95 -0.56 3.49
C TRP A 83 -15.42 -0.13 3.52
N GLN A 84 -15.94 0.18 4.71
CA GLN A 84 -17.34 0.55 4.91
C GLN A 84 -17.77 1.76 4.06
N ILE A 85 -16.90 2.77 3.95
CA ILE A 85 -17.21 4.02 3.26
C ILE A 85 -17.02 3.88 1.74
N THR A 86 -15.98 3.17 1.28
CA THR A 86 -15.50 3.29 -0.10
C THR A 86 -15.69 2.06 -0.97
N ALA A 87 -15.86 0.86 -0.37
CA ALA A 87 -15.91 -0.40 -1.15
C ALA A 87 -17.06 -0.42 -2.16
N GLY A 88 -18.23 0.09 -1.77
CA GLY A 88 -19.39 0.19 -2.66
C GLY A 88 -19.11 1.05 -3.90
N PHE A 89 -18.54 2.24 -3.73
CA PHE A 89 -18.16 3.08 -4.86
C PHE A 89 -17.06 2.46 -5.72
N ARG A 90 -16.03 1.88 -5.10
CA ARG A 90 -14.94 1.23 -5.82
C ARG A 90 -15.41 0.00 -6.61
N SER A 91 -16.48 -0.67 -6.16
CA SER A 91 -17.08 -1.79 -6.90
C SER A 91 -17.66 -1.39 -8.27
N LEU A 92 -17.94 -0.10 -8.47
CA LEU A 92 -18.36 0.44 -9.77
C LEU A 92 -17.20 0.50 -10.80
N HIS A 93 -15.96 0.43 -10.33
CA HIS A 93 -14.75 0.51 -11.17
C HIS A 93 -14.15 -0.87 -11.45
N GLY A 94 -14.37 -1.84 -10.56
CA GLY A 94 -13.82 -3.18 -10.69
C GLY A 94 -14.06 -4.05 -9.47
N ARG A 95 -13.38 -5.20 -9.44
CA ARG A 95 -13.51 -6.15 -8.34
C ARG A 95 -12.92 -5.58 -7.05
N VAL A 96 -13.68 -5.66 -5.96
CA VAL A 96 -13.28 -5.24 -4.62
C VAL A 96 -13.33 -6.43 -3.68
N LEU A 97 -12.23 -6.71 -2.98
CA LEU A 97 -12.07 -7.87 -2.11
C LEU A 97 -11.77 -7.42 -0.69
N LEU A 98 -12.50 -7.97 0.28
CA LEU A 98 -12.17 -7.87 1.70
C LEU A 98 -11.30 -9.06 2.06
N PHE A 99 -10.15 -8.83 2.68
CA PHE A 99 -9.36 -9.89 3.31
C PHE A 99 -9.20 -9.56 4.80
N ASP A 100 -9.94 -10.30 5.62
CA ASP A 100 -9.96 -10.23 7.08
C ASP A 100 -10.16 -11.67 7.58
N PRO A 101 -9.08 -12.43 7.85
CA PRO A 101 -9.16 -13.87 8.14
C PRO A 101 -10.09 -14.26 9.28
N THR A 102 -10.44 -13.32 10.16
CA THR A 102 -11.34 -13.54 11.30
C THR A 102 -12.81 -13.27 11.00
N ASN A 103 -13.10 -12.74 9.81
CA ASN A 103 -14.42 -12.31 9.39
C ASN A 103 -15.03 -13.31 8.42
N SER A 104 -16.27 -13.73 8.69
CA SER A 104 -17.00 -14.69 7.86
C SER A 104 -17.29 -14.19 6.44
N LYS A 105 -17.19 -12.88 6.20
CA LYS A 105 -17.34 -12.25 4.87
C LYS A 105 -16.02 -12.09 4.12
N SER A 106 -14.90 -12.53 4.70
CA SER A 106 -13.60 -12.43 4.06
C SER A 106 -13.54 -13.25 2.79
N SER A 107 -12.82 -12.72 1.82
CA SER A 107 -12.39 -13.46 0.64
C SER A 107 -11.37 -14.52 1.10
N ALA A 108 -11.44 -15.69 0.49
CA ALA A 108 -10.40 -16.70 0.66
C ALA A 108 -9.12 -16.25 -0.04
N TYR A 109 -7.98 -16.51 0.60
CA TYR A 109 -6.66 -16.30 0.03
C TYR A 109 -5.78 -17.50 0.38
N ASN A 110 -5.14 -18.05 -0.64
CA ASN A 110 -4.15 -19.10 -0.46
C ASN A 110 -2.89 -18.72 -1.26
N PRO A 111 -1.80 -18.30 -0.59
CA PRO A 111 -0.58 -17.90 -1.29
C PRO A 111 0.05 -19.04 -2.10
N LEU A 112 -0.26 -20.30 -1.78
CA LEU A 112 0.24 -21.45 -2.53
C LEU A 112 -0.31 -21.53 -3.95
N LEU A 113 -1.45 -20.88 -4.22
CA LEU A 113 -2.01 -20.79 -5.57
C LEU A 113 -1.19 -19.87 -6.50
N GLU A 114 -0.33 -19.02 -5.93
CA GLU A 114 0.54 -18.10 -6.68
C GLU A 114 1.86 -18.76 -7.10
N VAL A 115 2.13 -20.01 -6.69
CA VAL A 115 3.35 -20.74 -7.06
C VAL A 115 3.28 -21.19 -8.51
N ARG A 116 4.21 -20.68 -9.34
CA ARG A 116 4.33 -21.08 -10.75
C ARG A 116 5.15 -22.36 -10.86
N ARG A 117 4.48 -23.47 -11.19
CA ARG A 117 5.13 -24.78 -11.40
C ARG A 117 6.14 -24.74 -12.54
N GLY A 118 7.23 -25.51 -12.41
CA GLY A 118 8.32 -25.55 -13.38
C GLY A 118 9.51 -24.70 -12.95
N GLU A 119 10.10 -23.93 -13.87
CA GLU A 119 11.37 -23.22 -13.66
C GLU A 119 11.42 -22.33 -12.40
N TRP A 120 10.28 -21.73 -12.01
CA TRP A 120 10.23 -20.74 -10.94
C TRP A 120 9.74 -21.28 -9.59
N GLU A 121 9.35 -22.55 -9.51
CA GLU A 121 8.58 -23.06 -8.37
C GLU A 121 9.34 -22.96 -7.05
N VAL A 122 10.63 -23.33 -7.05
CA VAL A 122 11.47 -23.29 -5.84
C VAL A 122 11.61 -21.84 -5.35
N ARG A 123 11.78 -20.89 -6.27
CA ARG A 123 11.89 -19.47 -5.92
C ARG A 123 10.58 -18.93 -5.37
N ASP A 124 9.46 -19.26 -5.98
CA ASP A 124 8.14 -18.79 -5.55
C ASP A 124 7.80 -19.36 -4.16
N VAL A 125 8.11 -20.64 -3.90
CA VAL A 125 7.96 -21.26 -2.59
C VAL A 125 8.90 -20.65 -1.54
N GLN A 126 10.16 -20.36 -1.90
CA GLN A 126 11.10 -19.66 -1.01
C GLN A 126 10.57 -18.27 -0.63
N ASN A 127 10.05 -17.50 -1.59
CA ASN A 127 9.44 -16.20 -1.30
C ASN A 127 8.27 -16.30 -0.30
N ILE A 128 7.42 -17.32 -0.44
CA ILE A 128 6.33 -17.56 0.52
C ILE A 128 6.90 -17.94 1.90
N ALA A 129 7.89 -18.85 1.95
CA ALA A 129 8.53 -19.26 3.19
C ALA A 129 9.23 -18.09 3.89
N ASP A 130 9.88 -17.19 3.14
CA ASP A 130 10.51 -15.98 3.66
C ASP A 130 9.48 -15.06 4.33
N ILE A 131 8.34 -14.80 3.70
CA ILE A 131 7.26 -13.98 4.28
C ILE A 131 6.74 -14.59 5.59
N LEU A 132 6.64 -15.93 5.65
CA LEU A 132 6.11 -16.63 6.83
C LEU A 132 7.10 -16.74 7.99
N VAL A 133 8.39 -16.89 7.69
CA VAL A 133 9.45 -17.09 8.70
C VAL A 133 10.04 -15.77 9.18
N ASP A 134 10.11 -14.77 8.29
CA ASP A 134 10.75 -13.47 8.53
C ASP A 134 9.82 -12.33 8.08
N PRO A 135 8.68 -12.13 8.75
CA PRO A 135 7.71 -11.12 8.37
C PRO A 135 8.24 -9.68 8.50
N GLU A 136 9.31 -9.48 9.28
CA GLU A 136 9.96 -8.18 9.48
C GLU A 136 11.06 -7.89 8.44
N GLY A 137 11.42 -8.88 7.60
CA GLY A 137 12.46 -8.74 6.58
C GLY A 137 13.86 -8.46 7.16
N SER A 138 14.12 -8.90 8.39
CA SER A 138 15.38 -8.68 9.09
C SER A 138 16.43 -9.72 8.65
N LEU A 139 16.85 -9.63 7.39
CA LEU A 139 17.77 -10.57 6.74
C LEU A 139 19.09 -10.76 7.52
N GLU A 140 19.52 -9.76 8.29
CA GLU A 140 20.80 -9.78 9.00
C GLU A 140 20.82 -10.65 10.27
N LYS A 141 19.67 -11.18 10.73
CA LYS A 141 19.57 -11.89 12.03
C LYS A 141 18.89 -13.24 11.98
N ARG A 142 18.97 -13.99 10.87
CA ARG A 142 18.39 -15.33 10.85
C ARG A 142 19.10 -16.30 11.79
N ASN A 143 18.45 -16.65 12.89
CA ASN A 143 18.93 -17.62 13.86
C ASN A 143 18.80 -19.06 13.30
N HIS A 144 19.35 -20.04 14.01
CA HIS A 144 19.30 -21.45 13.57
C HIS A 144 17.86 -21.95 13.35
N TRP A 145 16.91 -21.55 14.20
CA TRP A 145 15.52 -21.98 14.13
C TRP A 145 14.81 -21.43 12.90
N GLU A 146 15.06 -20.17 12.55
CA GLU A 146 14.48 -19.55 11.35
C GLU A 146 15.03 -20.23 10.08
N LYS A 147 16.33 -20.50 10.01
CA LYS A 147 16.93 -21.20 8.86
C LYS A 147 16.36 -22.61 8.68
N THR A 148 16.26 -23.38 9.77
CA THR A 148 15.72 -24.74 9.73
C THR A 148 14.23 -24.73 9.41
N SER A 149 13.46 -23.79 9.97
CA SER A 149 12.02 -23.63 9.68
C SER A 149 11.77 -23.25 8.22
N HIS A 150 12.58 -22.35 7.66
CA HIS A 150 12.51 -22.01 6.24
C HIS A 150 12.75 -23.23 5.36
N ALA A 151 13.82 -24.00 5.60
CA ALA A 151 14.11 -25.21 4.82
C ALA A 151 12.97 -26.24 4.92
N LEU A 152 12.41 -26.43 6.12
CA LEU A 152 11.27 -27.33 6.35
C LEU A 152 10.03 -26.86 5.56
N LEU A 153 9.67 -25.58 5.65
CA LEU A 153 8.51 -25.03 4.95
C LEU A 153 8.65 -25.12 3.43
N VAL A 154 9.84 -24.84 2.89
CA VAL A 154 10.11 -25.00 1.46
C VAL A 154 9.87 -26.44 1.02
N GLY A 155 10.45 -27.42 1.73
CA GLY A 155 10.27 -28.83 1.42
C GLY A 155 8.82 -29.29 1.55
N ALA A 156 8.12 -28.87 2.61
CA ALA A 156 6.73 -29.22 2.85
C ALA A 156 5.78 -28.63 1.80
N ILE A 157 5.95 -27.36 1.42
CA ILE A 157 5.13 -26.72 0.40
C ILE A 157 5.34 -27.40 -0.95
N LEU A 158 6.59 -27.65 -1.36
CA LEU A 158 6.88 -28.38 -2.58
C LEU A 158 6.25 -29.78 -2.57
N HIS A 159 6.35 -30.49 -1.45
CA HIS A 159 5.70 -31.79 -1.30
C HIS A 159 4.18 -31.70 -1.52
N VAL A 160 3.50 -30.74 -0.87
CA VAL A 160 2.05 -30.54 -0.99
C VAL A 160 1.63 -30.15 -2.41
N LEU A 161 2.47 -29.45 -3.18
CA LEU A 161 2.14 -29.10 -4.56
C LEU A 161 2.10 -30.31 -5.51
N TYR A 162 2.78 -31.39 -5.16
CA TYR A 162 2.93 -32.61 -5.97
C TYR A 162 2.30 -33.87 -5.37
N ALA A 163 1.83 -33.82 -4.12
CA ALA A 163 1.08 -34.88 -3.46
C ALA A 163 -0.35 -34.96 -3.98
#